data_AF-A0A914FX18-F1
#
_entry.id   AF-A0A914FX18-F1
#
_cell.length_a   1.000
_cell.length_b   1.000
_cell.length_c   1.000
_cell.angle_alpha   90.00
_cell.angle_beta   90.00
_cell.angle_gamma   90.00
#
_symmetry.space_group_name_H-M   'P 1'
#
loop_
_entity.id
_entity.type
_entity.pdbx_description
1 polymer ?
#
loop_
_entity_poly.entity_id
_entity_poly.type
_entity_poly.pdbx_seq_one_letter_code
_entity_poly.pdbx_strand_id
1 'polypeptide(L)'
;MERIIKEEIIIRHEKNSFLPKEQFGFRSAHLQNALNVLSVWCKEKSLFINASKTMHVQYGTPNPAANYSINDIDIIQKEVTRDLGFYIQNDLSMTHHIDMIYSITKMEWNKSYI
;
A
#
# COMPACT_ATOMS: atom_id res chain seq x y z
N MET A 1 -2.40 -28.18 -0.45
CA MET A 1 -1.84 -27.09 0.40
C MET A 1 -2.61 -25.77 0.22
N GLU A 2 -2.88 -25.33 -1.01
CA GLU A 2 -3.72 -24.12 -1.28
C GLU A 2 -5.12 -24.14 -0.65
N ARG A 3 -5.75 -25.31 -0.58
CA ARG A 3 -7.12 -25.46 -0.06
C ARG A 3 -7.22 -25.13 1.43
N ILE A 4 -6.20 -25.49 2.21
CA ILE A 4 -6.10 -25.22 3.65
C ILE A 4 -5.92 -23.72 3.89
N ILE A 5 -5.12 -23.05 3.04
CA ILE A 5 -4.89 -21.60 3.12
C ILE A 5 -6.20 -20.83 2.87
N LYS A 6 -7.01 -21.26 1.89
CA LYS A 6 -8.32 -20.62 1.60
C LYS A 6 -9.31 -20.77 2.75
N GLU A 7 -9.43 -21.96 3.33
CA GLU A 7 -10.36 -22.23 4.42
C GLU A 7 -9.99 -21.42 5.68
N GLU A 8 -8.70 -21.34 6.01
CA GLU A 8 -8.23 -20.52 7.13
C GLU A 8 -8.42 -19.01 6.93
N ILE A 9 -8.25 -18.52 5.70
CA ILE A 9 -8.49 -17.11 5.37
C ILE A 9 -9.97 -16.77 5.50
N ILE A 10 -10.88 -17.63 5.03
CA ILE A 10 -12.33 -17.43 5.11
C ILE A 10 -12.79 -17.39 6.57
N ILE A 11 -12.34 -18.34 7.40
CA ILE A 11 -12.70 -18.38 8.83
C ILE A 11 -12.21 -17.12 9.55
N ARG A 12 -10.99 -16.65 9.23
CA ARG A 12 -10.46 -15.40 9.79
C ARG A 12 -11.23 -14.19 9.29
N HIS A 13 -11.67 -14.17 8.04
CA HIS A 13 -12.48 -13.10 7.46
C HIS A 13 -13.85 -13.00 8.15
N GLU A 14 -14.54 -14.13 8.36
CA GLU A 14 -15.85 -14.17 9.02
C GLU A 14 -15.82 -13.72 10.49
N LYS A 15 -14.71 -13.99 11.19
CA LYS A 15 -14.50 -13.55 12.58
C LYS A 15 -14.01 -12.10 12.69
N ASN A 16 -13.60 -11.48 11.59
CA ASN A 16 -13.07 -10.13 11.60
C ASN A 16 -14.22 -9.12 11.45
N SER A 17 -14.77 -8.66 12.58
CA SER A 17 -15.83 -7.64 12.62
C SER A 17 -15.43 -6.30 11.97
N PHE A 18 -14.14 -6.09 11.72
CA PHE A 18 -13.60 -4.92 11.03
C PHE A 18 -13.74 -4.96 9.50
N LEU A 19 -13.84 -6.16 8.90
CA LEU A 19 -13.93 -6.28 7.45
C LEU A 19 -15.40 -6.46 7.04
N PRO A 20 -15.95 -5.60 6.18
CA PRO A 20 -17.33 -5.74 5.73
C PRO A 20 -17.50 -7.05 4.94
N LYS A 21 -18.60 -7.77 5.21
CA LYS A 21 -18.94 -9.07 4.60
C LYS A 21 -19.15 -9.01 3.09
N GLU A 22 -19.43 -7.83 2.56
CA GLU A 22 -19.58 -7.57 1.12
C GLU A 22 -18.66 -6.41 0.73
N GLN A 23 -17.71 -6.68 -0.16
CA GLN A 23 -16.84 -5.66 -0.75
C GLN A 23 -17.56 -5.03 -1.96
N PHE A 24 -18.49 -4.11 -1.71
CA PHE A 24 -19.01 -3.27 -2.77
C PHE A 24 -17.89 -2.37 -3.28
N GLY A 25 -17.67 -2.39 -4.61
CA GLY A 25 -16.55 -1.74 -5.29
C GLY A 25 -16.14 -0.41 -4.65
N PHE A 26 -14.83 -0.27 -4.41
CA PHE A 26 -14.18 0.83 -3.69
C PHE A 26 -14.62 2.21 -4.20
N ARG A 27 -15.71 2.75 -3.66
CA ARG A 27 -16.07 4.16 -3.84
C ARG A 27 -15.17 4.98 -2.91
N SER A 28 -14.62 6.07 -3.44
CA SER A 28 -13.74 7.00 -2.72
C SER A 28 -14.20 7.35 -1.31
N ALA A 29 -15.51 7.53 -1.10
CA ALA A 29 -16.12 7.83 0.20
C ALA A 29 -15.85 6.75 1.27
N HIS A 30 -15.74 5.46 0.90
CA HIS A 30 -15.51 4.38 1.86
C HIS A 30 -14.10 4.42 2.43
N LEU A 31 -13.10 4.72 1.59
CA LEU A 31 -11.71 4.80 2.05
C LEU A 31 -11.53 6.01 2.99
N GLN A 32 -12.08 7.18 2.64
CA GLN A 32 -12.01 8.33 3.54
C GLN A 32 -12.69 8.05 4.88
N ASN A 33 -13.85 7.38 4.88
CA ASN A 33 -14.51 6.99 6.12
C ASN A 33 -13.66 6.01 6.95
N ALA A 34 -13.01 5.04 6.31
CA ALA A 34 -12.10 4.12 6.99
C ALA A 34 -10.89 4.84 7.60
N LEU A 35 -10.32 5.83 6.90
CA LEU A 35 -9.24 6.67 7.42
C LEU A 35 -9.68 7.49 8.64
N ASN A 36 -10.91 8.00 8.63
CA ASN A 36 -11.47 8.74 9.76
C ASN A 36 -11.61 7.83 11.00
N VAL A 37 -12.18 6.62 10.82
CA VAL A 37 -12.30 5.62 11.90
C VAL A 37 -10.93 5.21 12.45
N LEU A 38 -9.97 4.95 11.55
CA LEU A 38 -8.60 4.61 11.94
C LEU A 38 -7.96 5.75 12.75
N SER A 39 -8.14 7.00 12.33
CA SER A 39 -7.60 8.15 13.04
C SER A 39 -8.17 8.28 14.47
N VAL A 40 -9.47 8.05 14.64
CA VAL A 40 -10.11 8.03 15.96
C VAL A 40 -9.52 6.92 16.84
N TRP A 41 -9.45 5.69 16.33
CA TRP A 41 -8.87 4.56 17.05
C TRP A 41 -7.41 4.81 17.46
N CYS A 42 -6.62 5.38 16.56
CA CYS A 42 -5.24 5.77 16.82
C CYS A 42 -5.13 6.77 17.97
N LYS A 43 -6.02 7.77 18.04
CA LYS A 43 -6.08 8.73 19.16
C LYS A 43 -6.42 8.02 20.48
N GLU A 44 -7.42 7.15 20.47
CA GLU A 44 -7.83 6.38 21.66
C GLU A 44 -6.72 5.47 22.19
N LYS A 45 -5.89 4.92 21.29
CA LYS A 45 -4.76 4.04 21.65
C LYS A 45 -3.43 4.77 21.86
N SER A 46 -3.40 6.10 21.77
CA SER A 46 -2.16 6.89 21.82
C SER A 46 -1.14 6.48 20.74
N LEU A 47 -1.61 6.04 19.57
CA LEU A 47 -0.82 5.65 18.40
C LEU A 47 -1.04 6.66 17.26
N PHE A 48 -0.48 7.86 17.40
CA PHE A 48 -0.71 8.93 16.43
C PHE A 48 -0.12 8.65 15.05
N ILE A 49 -0.94 8.75 14.01
CA ILE A 49 -0.48 8.68 12.62
C ILE A 49 0.17 10.00 12.24
N ASN A 50 1.40 9.93 11.73
CA ASN A 50 2.06 11.07 11.13
C ASN A 50 1.59 11.26 9.68
N ALA A 51 0.59 12.11 9.48
CA ALA A 51 0.00 12.36 8.16
C ALA A 51 1.04 12.88 7.15
N SER A 52 2.01 13.70 7.57
CA SER A 52 3.04 14.23 6.65
C SER A 52 4.03 13.16 6.16
N LYS A 53 4.11 12.00 6.83
CA LYS A 53 4.88 10.83 6.40
C LYS A 53 4.01 9.75 5.76
N THR A 54 2.71 9.98 5.68
CA THR A 54 1.75 9.05 5.07
C THR A 54 1.62 9.37 3.58
N MET A 55 1.46 8.34 2.77
CA MET A 55 1.24 8.45 1.33
C MET A 55 0.23 7.41 0.90
N HIS A 56 -0.51 7.68 -0.17
CA HIS A 56 -1.34 6.66 -0.80
C HIS A 56 -0.75 6.25 -2.14
N VAL A 57 -0.75 4.94 -2.37
CA VAL A 57 -0.39 4.36 -3.66
C VAL A 57 -1.61 3.56 -4.11
N GLN A 58 -2.00 3.78 -5.35
CA GLN A 58 -3.13 3.10 -5.94
C GLN A 58 -2.62 1.97 -6.82
N TYR A 59 -3.21 0.77 -6.69
CA TYR A 59 -2.87 -0.39 -7.49
C TYR A 59 -4.09 -0.85 -8.28
N GLY A 60 -3.85 -1.38 -9.49
CA GLY A 60 -4.90 -1.92 -10.35
C GLY A 60 -5.75 -0.84 -11.02
N THR A 61 -7.04 -1.11 -11.21
CA THR A 61 -7.94 -0.24 -11.98
C THR A 61 -8.04 1.17 -11.36
N PRO A 62 -7.89 2.23 -12.16
CA PRO A 62 -8.08 3.60 -11.70
C PRO A 62 -9.50 3.84 -11.15
N ASN A 63 -9.64 3.89 -9.84
CA ASN A 63 -10.69 4.62 -9.14
C ASN A 63 -10.51 6.12 -9.44
N PRO A 64 -11.57 6.88 -9.80
CA PRO A 64 -11.47 8.33 -9.95
C PRO A 64 -10.75 8.95 -8.75
N ALA A 65 -9.64 9.64 -9.06
CA ALA A 65 -8.67 10.17 -8.11
C ALA A 65 -9.37 10.96 -7.00
N ALA A 66 -9.50 10.32 -5.84
CA ALA A 66 -10.03 10.96 -4.67
C ALA A 66 -8.87 11.43 -3.83
N ASN A 67 -8.90 12.72 -3.48
CA ASN A 67 -8.00 13.25 -2.46
C ASN A 67 -8.44 12.68 -1.11
N TYR A 68 -7.48 12.14 -0.37
CA TYR A 68 -7.69 11.60 0.96
C TYR A 68 -6.98 12.47 1.98
N SER A 69 -7.51 12.53 3.20
CA SER A 69 -6.89 13.25 4.30
C SER A 69 -6.92 12.46 5.60
N ILE A 70 -5.94 12.72 6.48
CA ILE A 70 -5.91 12.21 7.86
C ILE A 70 -5.66 13.41 8.77
N ASN A 71 -6.52 13.61 9.78
CA ASN A 71 -6.44 14.75 10.69
C ASN A 71 -6.38 16.09 9.94
N ASP A 72 -7.22 16.24 8.92
CA ASP A 72 -7.31 17.44 8.07
C ASP A 72 -6.01 17.77 7.29
N ILE A 73 -5.08 16.82 7.22
CA ILE A 73 -3.86 16.90 6.41
C ILE A 73 -4.03 15.98 5.20
N ASP A 74 -3.89 16.55 4.01
CA ASP A 74 -3.97 15.81 2.76
C ASP A 74 -2.84 14.79 2.63
N ILE A 75 -3.20 13.59 2.17
CA ILE A 75 -2.27 12.50 1.87
C ILE A 75 -1.82 12.64 0.42
N ILE A 76 -0.51 12.60 0.21
CA ILE A 76 0.07 12.69 -1.13
C ILE A 76 -0.08 11.35 -1.85
N GLN A 77 -0.60 11.40 -3.09
CA GLN A 77 -0.54 10.27 -4.02
C GLN A 77 0.88 10.06 -4.53
N LYS A 78 1.35 8.82 -4.53
CA LYS A 78 2.59 8.43 -5.22
C LYS A 78 2.36 7.27 -6.17
N GLU A 79 3.10 7.29 -7.27
CA GLU A 79 3.15 6.18 -8.22
C GLU A 79 4.18 5.12 -7.83
N VAL A 80 5.25 5.53 -7.14
CA VAL A 80 6.30 4.64 -6.66
C VAL A 80 6.54 4.91 -5.18
N THR A 81 6.58 3.84 -4.40
CA THR A 81 7.00 3.87 -3.00
C THR A 81 8.22 2.99 -2.79
N ARG A 82 9.03 3.32 -1.79
CA ARG A 82 10.18 2.51 -1.36
C ARG A 82 9.92 2.01 0.04
N ASP A 83 9.96 0.69 0.23
CA ASP A 83 9.86 0.07 1.54
C ASP A 83 10.91 -1.03 1.71
N LEU A 84 11.65 -1.01 2.82
CA LEU A 84 12.74 -1.94 3.13
C LEU A 84 13.76 -2.18 1.99
N GLY A 85 13.94 -1.18 1.10
CA GLY A 85 14.84 -1.28 -0.06
C GLY A 85 14.16 -1.73 -1.36
N PHE A 86 12.89 -2.12 -1.32
CA PHE A 86 12.09 -2.47 -2.49
C PHE A 86 11.33 -1.28 -3.04
N TYR A 87 11.30 -1.15 -4.37
CA TYR A 87 10.53 -0.15 -5.08
C TYR A 87 9.25 -0.80 -5.60
N ILE A 88 8.11 -0.32 -5.10
CA ILE A 88 6.79 -0.83 -5.49
C ILE A 88 6.12 0.24 -6.34
N GLN A 89 5.86 -0.10 -7.59
CA GLN A 89 5.22 0.77 -8.58
C GLN A 89 3.70 0.49 -8.63
N ASN A 90 2.91 1.52 -8.90
CA ASN A 90 1.45 1.45 -9.03
C ASN A 90 0.96 0.50 -10.13
N ASP A 91 1.76 0.34 -11.18
CA ASP A 91 1.55 -0.59 -12.29
C ASP A 91 2.02 -2.02 -11.97
N LEU A 92 2.55 -2.24 -10.76
CA LEU A 92 3.16 -3.50 -10.30
C LEU A 92 4.30 -3.99 -11.21
N SER A 93 4.91 -3.09 -11.98
CA SER A 93 6.06 -3.39 -12.81
C SER A 93 7.31 -3.67 -11.97
N MET A 94 8.13 -4.59 -12.46
CA MET A 94 9.45 -4.90 -11.91
C MET A 94 10.59 -4.21 -12.67
N THR A 95 10.28 -3.37 -13.67
CA THR A 95 11.28 -2.73 -14.53
C THR A 95 12.31 -1.96 -13.71
N HIS A 96 11.88 -1.16 -12.72
CA HIS A 96 12.81 -0.39 -11.89
C HIS A 96 13.81 -1.28 -11.13
N HIS A 97 13.33 -2.43 -10.64
CA HIS A 97 14.17 -3.40 -9.96
C HIS A 97 15.18 -4.06 -10.91
N ILE A 98 14.73 -4.44 -12.10
CA ILE A 98 15.58 -5.05 -13.13
C ILE A 98 16.69 -4.06 -13.55
N ASP A 99 16.32 -2.80 -13.82
CA ASP A 99 17.26 -1.76 -14.26
C ASP A 99 18.32 -1.47 -13.18
N MET A 100 17.90 -1.47 -11.91
CA MET A 100 18.81 -1.29 -10.78
C MET A 100 19.84 -2.41 -10.68
N ILE A 101 19.39 -3.67 -10.73
CA ILE A 101 20.27 -4.84 -10.67
C ILE A 101 21.23 -4.83 -11.86
N TYR A 102 20.72 -4.56 -13.07
CA TYR A 102 21.54 -4.45 -14.27
C TYR A 102 22.60 -3.36 -14.16
N SER A 103 22.24 -2.20 -13.60
CA SER A 103 23.18 -1.09 -13.43
C SER A 103 24.29 -1.43 -12.45
N ILE A 104 23.95 -2.07 -11.31
CA ILE A 104 24.93 -2.52 -10.31
C ILE A 104 25.87 -3.55 -10.93
N THR A 105 25.35 -4.56 -11.61
CA THR A 105 26.20 -5.62 -12.21
C THR A 105 27.09 -5.08 -13.32
N LYS A 106 26.61 -4.15 -14.14
CA LYS A 106 27.41 -3.48 -15.18
C LYS A 106 28.56 -2.66 -14.57
N MET A 107 28.32 -1.95 -13.47
CA MET A 107 29.39 -1.21 -12.78
C MET A 107 30.45 -2.15 -12.22
N GLU A 108 30.06 -3.24 -11.57
CA GLU A 108 31.00 -4.22 -11.02
C GLU A 108 31.77 -4.98 -12.11
N TRP A 109 31.11 -5.31 -13.22
CA TRP A 109 31.77 -5.87 -14.39
C TRP A 109 32.86 -4.93 -14.90
N ASN A 110 32.54 -3.65 -15.12
CA ASN A 110 33.52 -2.68 -15.62
C ASN A 110 34.71 -2.46 -14.67
N LYS A 111 34.52 -2.59 -13.35
CA LYS A 111 35.63 -2.54 -12.37
C LYS A 111 36.55 -3.75 -12.43
N SER A 112 36.08 -4.89 -12.90
CA SER A 112 36.86 -6.14 -12.94
C SER A 112 37.84 -6.22 -14.11
N TYR A 113 37.75 -5.29 -15.07
CA TYR A 113 38.59 -5.24 -16.27
C TYR A 113 39.40 -3.94 -16.39
N ILE A 114 39.59 -3.24 -15.26
CA ILE A 114 40.55 -2.13 -15.07
C ILE A 114 41.54 -2.59 -14.01
#